data_AF-A0A8S4F132-F1
#
_entry.id   AF-A0A8S4F132-F1
#
_cell.length_a   1.000
_cell.length_b   1.000
_cell.length_c   1.000
_cell.angle_alpha   90.00
_cell.angle_beta   90.00
_cell.angle_gamma   90.00
#
_symmetry.space_group_name_H-M   'P 1'
#
loop_
_entity.id
_entity.type
_entity.pdbx_description
1 polymer ?
#
loop_
_entity_poly.entity_id
_entity_poly.type
_entity_poly.pdbx_seq_one_letter_code
_entity_poly.pdbx_strand_id
1 'polypeptide(L)'
;MSTVFIEFVCALYPDTIMLVGAVLIVCLMLYGATAQVNQATVPANNISVISIPPARAPSAAELVASYSRRLDVVLVAEREDKTSSRAAAAALRGRLVRGLAARRLQRVLHANTSFGEVQNDKWADCLSAKKSKINELETIYDEQEGPCIEKAESEVMDKRNAVRQIIKETRKWRKGFKYLHKLCKENNPKDKKGADTCLVDYMQKDNYDNTIARLLEMLQIAQTDFSSQFETSIGSFEECLDGVFSNFLEGVRRVTDSLHKCYKKKISVVNANSEETKCVVTDLSKLKCT
;
A
#
# COMPACT_ATOMS: atom_id res chain seq x y z
N MET A 1 15.45 14.67 26.21
CA MET A 1 16.24 14.21 25.04
C MET A 1 16.18 12.69 24.85
N SER A 2 15.19 11.96 25.38
CA SER A 2 15.21 10.49 25.41
C SER A 2 13.92 9.81 24.92
N THR A 3 12.95 10.56 24.41
CA THR A 3 11.69 10.02 23.85
C THR A 3 11.68 9.95 22.33
N VAL A 4 12.62 10.62 21.65
CA VAL A 4 12.73 10.62 20.17
C VAL A 4 13.48 9.38 19.64
N PHE A 5 14.21 8.65 20.50
CA PHE A 5 14.97 7.48 20.08
C PHE A 5 14.15 6.19 19.97
N ILE A 6 12.98 6.10 20.62
CA ILE A 6 12.16 4.88 20.62
C ILE A 6 11.28 4.81 19.35
N GLU A 7 10.85 5.94 18.80
CA GLU A 7 10.13 5.97 17.51
C GLU A 7 11.05 5.68 16.31
N PHE A 8 12.36 5.93 16.44
CA PHE A 8 13.32 5.65 15.37
C PHE A 8 13.66 4.17 15.23
N VAL A 9 13.61 3.40 16.32
CA VAL A 9 13.92 1.96 16.29
C VAL A 9 12.74 1.13 15.75
N CYS A 10 11.49 1.56 15.93
CA CYS A 10 10.32 0.90 15.33
C CYS A 10 10.16 1.17 13.82
N ALA A 11 10.84 2.18 13.27
CA ALA A 11 10.79 2.52 11.84
C ALA A 11 11.80 1.73 10.98
N LEU A 12 12.74 1.01 11.60
CA LEU A 12 13.84 0.32 10.89
C LEU A 12 13.54 -1.15 10.55
N TYR A 13 12.43 -1.73 11.03
CA TYR A 13 12.12 -3.15 10.85
C TYR A 13 10.61 -3.46 10.70
N PRO A 14 9.86 -2.86 9.75
CA PRO A 14 8.48 -3.26 9.48
C PRO A 14 8.38 -4.68 8.88
N ASP A 15 9.42 -5.15 8.20
CA ASP A 15 9.45 -6.45 7.51
C ASP A 15 9.48 -7.64 8.48
N THR A 16 10.03 -7.45 9.68
CA THR A 16 10.14 -8.52 10.68
C THR A 16 8.80 -8.83 11.35
N ILE A 17 7.89 -7.86 11.45
CA ILE A 17 6.56 -8.06 12.02
C ILE A 17 5.65 -8.81 11.03
N MET A 18 5.76 -8.50 9.72
CA MET A 18 5.03 -9.25 8.69
C MET A 18 5.54 -10.68 8.54
N LEU A 19 6.87 -10.91 8.61
CA LEU A 19 7.43 -12.26 8.57
C LEU A 19 7.05 -13.09 9.80
N VAL A 20 7.06 -12.53 11.00
CA VAL A 20 6.70 -13.26 12.23
C VAL A 20 5.23 -13.66 12.23
N GLY A 21 4.33 -12.82 11.70
CA GLY A 21 2.92 -13.15 11.52
C GLY A 21 2.71 -14.30 10.52
N ALA A 22 3.38 -14.27 9.38
CA ALA A 22 3.30 -15.35 8.38
C ALA A 22 3.89 -16.67 8.89
N VAL A 23 4.99 -16.63 9.64
CA VAL A 23 5.63 -17.82 10.24
C VAL A 23 4.76 -18.43 11.34
N LEU A 24 4.09 -17.61 12.17
CA LEU A 24 3.16 -18.11 13.19
C LEU A 24 1.93 -18.79 12.57
N ILE A 25 1.40 -18.25 11.47
CA ILE A 25 0.27 -18.84 10.74
C ILE A 25 0.68 -20.16 10.07
N VAL A 26 1.86 -20.22 9.46
CA VAL A 26 2.41 -21.47 8.88
C VAL A 26 2.72 -22.50 9.97
N CYS A 27 3.26 -22.12 11.12
CA CYS A 27 3.51 -23.02 12.25
C CYS A 27 2.20 -23.54 12.89
N LEU A 28 1.15 -22.73 12.98
CA LEU A 28 -0.16 -23.15 13.47
C LEU A 28 -0.88 -24.09 12.48
N MET A 29 -0.67 -23.90 11.18
CA MET A 29 -1.19 -24.79 10.14
C MET A 29 -0.40 -26.11 10.06
N LEU A 30 0.93 -26.07 10.23
CA LEU A 30 1.78 -27.27 10.26
C LEU A 30 1.56 -28.12 11.53
N TYR A 31 1.29 -27.51 12.68
CA TYR A 31 0.87 -28.27 13.88
C TYR A 31 -0.52 -28.90 13.74
N GLY A 32 -1.39 -28.35 12.89
CA GLY A 32 -2.68 -28.94 12.54
C GLY A 32 -2.60 -30.01 11.43
N ALA A 33 -1.56 -29.98 10.59
CA ALA A 33 -1.40 -30.87 9.43
C ALA A 33 -0.43 -32.04 9.65
N THR A 34 0.43 -32.01 10.67
CA THR A 34 1.42 -33.08 10.94
C THR A 34 0.87 -34.30 11.70
N ALA A 35 -0.45 -34.39 11.89
CA ALA A 35 -1.07 -35.61 12.45
C ALA A 35 -1.26 -36.75 11.43
N GLN A 36 -0.89 -36.59 10.15
CA GLN A 36 -0.91 -37.69 9.20
C GLN A 36 0.33 -37.75 8.29
N VAL A 37 0.82 -38.98 8.14
CA VAL A 37 1.82 -39.48 7.18
C VAL A 37 3.28 -39.35 7.62
N ASN A 38 3.67 -40.15 8.61
CA ASN A 38 4.98 -40.78 8.61
C ASN A 38 4.88 -42.12 7.85
N GLN A 39 5.38 -42.18 6.63
CA GLN A 39 5.77 -43.43 5.98
C GLN A 39 7.28 -43.39 5.76
N ALA A 40 8.02 -43.92 6.75
CA ALA A 40 9.41 -44.27 6.60
C ALA A 40 9.49 -45.66 5.96
N THR A 41 10.28 -45.75 4.89
CA THR A 41 10.60 -46.98 4.17
C THR A 41 11.40 -47.93 5.07
N VAL A 42 10.93 -49.17 5.13
CA VAL A 42 11.36 -50.28 6.00
C VAL A 42 12.68 -50.90 5.52
N PRO A 43 13.50 -51.48 6.42
CA PRO A 43 14.14 -52.75 6.12
C PRO A 43 13.58 -53.85 7.02
N ALA A 44 13.31 -54.99 6.39
CA ALA A 44 12.52 -56.11 6.90
C ALA A 44 13.16 -56.73 8.15
N ASN A 45 12.33 -56.92 9.19
CA ASN A 45 12.41 -58.08 10.08
C ASN A 45 11.12 -58.20 10.91
N ASN A 46 10.56 -59.41 10.91
CA ASN A 46 9.45 -59.94 11.73
C ASN A 46 8.79 -58.96 12.72
N ILE A 47 7.71 -58.31 12.29
CA ILE A 47 6.77 -57.63 13.18
C ILE A 47 5.39 -58.26 12.97
N SER A 48 4.88 -58.88 14.03
CA SER A 48 3.48 -59.27 14.17
C SER A 48 2.58 -58.12 13.72
N VAL A 49 1.68 -58.39 12.77
CA VAL A 49 0.69 -57.42 12.28
C VAL A 49 -0.18 -56.97 13.47
N ILE A 50 0.17 -55.83 14.06
CA ILE A 50 -0.72 -55.11 14.97
C ILE A 50 -1.84 -54.58 14.10
N SER A 51 -3.00 -55.23 14.18
CA SER A 51 -4.23 -54.71 13.61
C SER A 51 -4.53 -53.39 14.31
N ILE A 52 -4.21 -52.26 13.67
CA ILE A 52 -4.66 -50.94 14.10
C ILE A 52 -6.16 -50.92 13.78
N PRO A 53 -7.05 -50.87 14.78
CA PRO A 53 -8.48 -50.78 14.51
C PRO A 53 -8.76 -49.51 13.68
N PRO A 54 -9.72 -49.54 12.75
CA PRO A 54 -10.07 -48.36 11.97
C PRO A 54 -10.42 -47.21 12.92
N ALA A 55 -9.91 -46.00 12.60
CA ALA A 55 -10.14 -44.81 13.41
C ALA A 55 -11.65 -44.67 13.67
N ARG A 56 -12.03 -44.68 14.95
CA ARG A 56 -13.43 -44.52 15.37
C ARG A 56 -13.97 -43.21 14.80
N ALA A 57 -15.17 -43.24 14.23
CA ALA A 57 -15.84 -42.03 13.79
C ALA A 57 -15.96 -41.04 14.96
N PRO A 58 -15.63 -39.75 14.74
CA PRO A 58 -15.65 -38.75 15.79
C PRO A 58 -17.07 -38.61 16.35
N SER A 59 -17.16 -38.50 17.67
CA SER A 59 -18.41 -38.22 18.37
C SER A 59 -18.91 -36.81 18.06
N ALA A 60 -20.22 -36.57 18.25
CA ALA A 60 -20.80 -35.25 18.04
C ALA A 60 -20.11 -34.18 18.91
N ALA A 61 -19.75 -34.52 20.15
CA ALA A 61 -19.01 -33.62 21.04
C ALA A 61 -17.62 -33.26 20.49
N GLU A 62 -16.89 -34.21 19.91
CA GLU A 62 -15.58 -33.97 19.27
C GLU A 62 -15.72 -33.08 18.02
N LEU A 63 -16.76 -33.28 17.23
CA LEU A 63 -17.06 -32.44 16.06
C LEU A 63 -17.43 -31.01 16.48
N VAL A 64 -18.29 -30.84 17.47
CA VAL A 64 -18.65 -29.51 18.01
C VAL A 64 -17.42 -28.79 18.58
N ALA A 65 -16.54 -29.50 19.27
CA ALA A 65 -15.26 -28.96 19.75
C ALA A 65 -14.33 -28.57 18.59
N SER A 66 -14.29 -29.34 17.50
CA SER A 66 -13.57 -29.01 16.27
C SER A 66 -14.09 -27.71 15.63
N TYR A 67 -15.41 -27.59 15.44
CA TYR A 67 -16.03 -26.39 14.89
C TYR A 67 -15.75 -25.14 15.74
N SER A 68 -15.79 -25.30 17.07
CA SER A 68 -15.47 -24.22 18.01
C SER A 68 -14.01 -23.77 17.88
N ARG A 69 -13.06 -24.71 17.80
CA ARG A 69 -11.63 -24.38 17.57
C ARG A 69 -11.42 -23.64 16.25
N ARG A 70 -12.06 -24.07 15.16
CA ARG A 70 -11.97 -23.35 13.87
C ARG A 70 -12.49 -21.92 13.96
N LEU A 71 -13.51 -21.67 14.79
CA LEU A 71 -13.99 -20.31 15.04
C LEU A 71 -13.02 -19.42 15.79
N ASP A 72 -12.23 -20.00 16.69
CA ASP A 72 -11.18 -19.26 17.38
C ASP A 72 -10.07 -18.87 16.41
N VAL A 73 -9.68 -19.77 15.49
CA VAL A 73 -8.74 -19.45 14.39
C VAL A 73 -9.27 -18.29 13.53
N VAL A 74 -10.55 -18.35 13.15
CA VAL A 74 -11.23 -17.27 12.43
C VAL A 74 -11.20 -15.94 13.19
N LEU A 75 -11.40 -15.98 14.52
CA LEU A 75 -11.37 -14.79 15.36
C LEU A 75 -9.98 -14.16 15.45
N VAL A 76 -8.95 -14.99 15.53
CA VAL A 76 -7.55 -14.55 15.51
C VAL A 76 -7.23 -13.89 14.18
N ALA A 77 -7.50 -14.58 13.07
CA ALA A 77 -7.29 -14.04 11.72
C ALA A 77 -8.02 -12.69 11.53
N GLU A 78 -9.30 -12.59 11.88
CA GLU A 78 -10.03 -11.31 11.76
C GLU A 78 -9.38 -10.14 12.53
N ARG A 79 -8.81 -10.42 13.72
CA ARG A 79 -8.16 -9.38 14.55
C ARG A 79 -6.81 -8.96 13.97
N GLU A 80 -6.00 -9.92 13.57
CA GLU A 80 -4.70 -9.69 12.95
C GLU A 80 -4.87 -8.89 11.66
N ASP A 81 -5.82 -9.28 10.81
CA ASP A 81 -6.15 -8.61 9.55
C ASP A 81 -6.58 -7.17 9.74
N LYS A 82 -7.48 -6.93 10.70
CA LYS A 82 -7.95 -5.57 10.99
C LYS A 82 -6.80 -4.67 11.41
N THR A 83 -5.84 -5.22 12.16
CA THR A 83 -4.67 -4.48 12.64
C THR A 83 -3.68 -4.25 11.50
N SER A 84 -3.33 -5.31 10.77
CA SER A 84 -2.42 -5.29 9.62
C SER A 84 -2.93 -4.36 8.50
N SER A 85 -4.19 -4.49 8.07
CA SER A 85 -4.77 -3.64 7.01
C SER A 85 -4.83 -2.16 7.40
N ARG A 86 -5.01 -1.84 8.68
CA ARG A 86 -4.97 -0.45 9.16
C ARG A 86 -3.55 0.09 9.17
N ALA A 87 -2.59 -0.69 9.67
CA ALA A 87 -1.18 -0.33 9.68
C ALA A 87 -0.67 -0.11 8.25
N ALA A 88 -0.97 -1.02 7.34
CA ALA A 88 -0.62 -0.90 5.92
C ALA A 88 -1.23 0.35 5.28
N ALA A 89 -2.52 0.64 5.51
CA ALA A 89 -3.13 1.86 4.98
C ALA A 89 -2.50 3.15 5.53
N ALA A 90 -2.07 3.15 6.80
CA ALA A 90 -1.35 4.28 7.39
C ALA A 90 0.06 4.41 6.80
N ALA A 91 0.77 3.28 6.63
CA ALA A 91 2.08 3.23 5.99
C ALA A 91 2.02 3.73 4.54
N LEU A 92 0.96 3.39 3.78
CA LEU A 92 0.73 3.88 2.41
C LEU A 92 0.76 5.39 2.40
N ARG A 93 -0.16 6.00 3.16
CA ARG A 93 -0.30 7.46 3.22
C ARG A 93 0.98 8.13 3.70
N GLY A 94 1.66 7.52 4.67
CA GLY A 94 2.97 7.99 5.12
C GLY A 94 4.01 8.01 4.01
N ARG A 95 4.11 6.95 3.19
CA ARG A 95 5.02 6.91 2.04
C ARG A 95 4.61 7.88 0.95
N LEU A 96 3.33 7.95 0.59
CA LEU A 96 2.80 8.89 -0.41
C LEU A 96 3.15 10.33 -0.03
N VAL A 97 2.80 10.76 1.18
CA VAL A 97 3.08 12.12 1.68
C VAL A 97 4.57 12.43 1.66
N ARG A 98 5.43 11.48 2.06
CA ARG A 98 6.89 11.67 2.03
C ARG A 98 7.42 11.84 0.61
N GLY A 99 6.96 11.01 -0.33
CA GLY A 99 7.34 11.11 -1.75
C GLY A 99 6.95 12.45 -2.36
N LEU A 100 5.71 12.89 -2.13
CA LEU A 100 5.23 14.20 -2.57
C LEU A 100 6.04 15.34 -1.97
N ALA A 101 6.22 15.34 -0.64
CA ALA A 101 6.94 16.40 0.04
C ALA A 101 8.39 16.53 -0.46
N ALA A 102 9.07 15.41 -0.70
CA ALA A 102 10.42 15.39 -1.25
C ALA A 102 10.46 16.00 -2.66
N ARG A 103 9.54 15.62 -3.55
CA ARG A 103 9.50 16.11 -4.94
C ARG A 103 9.06 17.57 -5.03
N ARG A 104 8.09 18.00 -4.24
CA ARG A 104 7.69 19.42 -4.12
C ARG A 104 8.82 20.29 -3.58
N LEU A 105 9.58 19.81 -2.60
CA LEU A 105 10.77 20.52 -2.11
C LEU A 105 11.82 20.69 -3.22
N GLN A 106 12.12 19.61 -3.95
CA GLN A 106 13.03 19.67 -5.10
C GLN A 106 12.55 20.66 -6.17
N ARG A 107 11.25 20.66 -6.48
CA ARG A 107 10.63 21.63 -7.39
C ARG A 107 10.91 23.07 -6.96
N VAL A 108 10.62 23.41 -5.71
CA VAL A 108 10.85 24.76 -5.15
C VAL A 108 12.32 25.13 -5.21
N LEU A 109 13.23 24.20 -4.85
CA LEU A 109 14.68 24.45 -4.91
C LEU A 109 15.14 24.74 -6.35
N HIS A 110 14.67 23.97 -7.33
CA HIS A 110 15.01 24.19 -8.74
C HIS A 110 14.41 25.49 -9.29
N ALA A 111 13.16 25.81 -8.94
CA ALA A 111 12.53 27.08 -9.32
C ALA A 111 13.29 28.27 -8.74
N ASN A 112 13.62 28.23 -7.44
CA ASN A 112 14.37 29.29 -6.77
C ASN A 112 15.77 29.46 -7.36
N THR A 113 16.48 28.35 -7.62
CA THR A 113 17.83 28.41 -8.22
C THR A 113 17.80 28.96 -9.64
N SER A 114 16.74 28.66 -10.41
CA SER A 114 16.67 29.07 -11.82
C SER A 114 16.09 30.47 -12.04
N PHE A 115 15.18 30.90 -11.16
CA PHE A 115 14.35 32.10 -11.35
C PHE A 115 14.43 33.11 -10.19
N GLY A 116 14.99 32.72 -9.03
CA GLY A 116 14.98 33.54 -7.82
C GLY A 116 16.09 34.59 -7.71
N GLU A 117 17.16 34.45 -8.49
CA GLU A 117 18.27 35.40 -8.46
C GLU A 117 18.00 36.59 -9.40
N VAL A 118 17.82 37.79 -8.83
CA VAL A 118 17.80 39.03 -9.63
C VAL A 118 19.22 39.56 -9.73
N GLN A 119 19.84 39.40 -10.90
CA GLN A 119 21.22 39.82 -11.12
C GLN A 119 21.33 41.32 -11.47
N ASN A 120 20.35 41.88 -12.18
CA ASN A 120 20.26 43.30 -12.55
C ASN A 120 18.86 43.63 -13.14
N ASP A 121 18.59 44.91 -13.41
CA ASP A 121 17.29 45.39 -13.94
C ASP A 121 16.89 44.72 -15.26
N LYS A 122 17.85 44.51 -16.18
CA LYS A 122 17.59 43.83 -17.46
C LYS A 122 17.15 42.38 -17.26
N TRP A 123 17.75 41.69 -16.30
CA TRP A 123 17.33 40.35 -15.91
C TRP A 123 15.94 40.37 -15.28
N ALA A 124 15.64 41.34 -14.41
CA ALA A 124 14.32 41.51 -13.81
C ALA A 124 13.22 41.72 -14.86
N ASP A 125 13.47 42.54 -15.89
CA ASP A 125 12.54 42.76 -17.00
C ASP A 125 12.29 41.48 -17.80
N CYS A 126 13.37 40.76 -18.13
CA CYS A 126 13.27 39.47 -18.82
C CYS A 126 12.52 38.41 -18.00
N LEU A 127 12.76 38.36 -16.69
CA LEU A 127 12.09 37.47 -15.76
C LEU A 127 10.59 37.80 -15.67
N SER A 128 10.25 39.08 -15.52
CA SER A 128 8.87 39.58 -15.51
C SER A 128 8.13 39.19 -16.79
N ALA A 129 8.77 39.35 -17.96
CA ALA A 129 8.21 38.96 -19.25
C ALA A 129 8.00 37.44 -19.44
N LYS A 130 8.62 36.60 -18.60
CA LYS A 130 8.46 35.13 -18.62
C LYS A 130 7.67 34.59 -17.44
N LYS A 131 7.18 35.44 -16.54
CA LYS A 131 6.44 35.03 -15.35
C LYS A 131 5.23 34.15 -15.66
N SER A 132 4.48 34.44 -16.74
CA SER A 132 3.35 33.60 -17.14
C SER A 132 3.77 32.16 -17.48
N LYS A 133 4.92 31.97 -18.14
CA LYS A 133 5.45 30.64 -18.47
C LYS A 133 5.98 29.90 -17.25
N ILE A 134 6.56 30.61 -16.29
CA ILE A 134 7.00 30.04 -15.02
C ILE A 134 5.78 29.56 -14.22
N ASN A 135 4.74 30.39 -14.12
CA ASN A 135 3.50 30.00 -13.45
C ASN A 135 2.81 28.82 -14.15
N GLU A 136 2.76 28.82 -15.49
CA GLU A 136 2.21 27.70 -16.27
C GLU A 136 2.93 26.38 -15.97
N LEU A 137 4.26 26.41 -15.88
CA LEU A 137 5.07 25.25 -15.53
C LEU A 137 4.72 24.70 -14.13
N GLU A 138 4.55 25.57 -13.14
CA GLU A 138 4.17 25.18 -11.79
C GLU A 138 2.76 24.59 -11.75
N THR A 139 1.81 25.21 -12.46
CA THR A 139 0.44 24.70 -12.60
C THR A 139 0.42 23.31 -13.22
N ILE A 140 1.16 23.09 -14.31
CA ILE A 140 1.24 21.78 -14.98
C ILE A 140 1.80 20.72 -14.04
N TYR A 141 2.82 21.06 -13.23
CA TYR A 141 3.35 20.13 -12.24
C TYR A 141 2.29 19.74 -11.21
N ASP A 142 1.59 20.72 -10.64
CA ASP A 142 0.56 20.47 -9.63
C ASP A 142 -0.61 19.65 -10.20
N GLU A 143 -1.01 19.91 -11.44
CA GLU A 143 -2.04 19.14 -12.16
C GLU A 143 -1.62 17.70 -12.44
N GLN A 144 -0.34 17.45 -12.74
CA GLN A 144 0.17 16.11 -13.05
C GLN A 144 0.50 15.27 -11.80
N GLU A 145 0.73 15.91 -10.65
CA GLU A 145 1.00 15.20 -9.38
C GLU A 145 -0.25 14.46 -8.86
N GLY A 146 -1.43 15.09 -8.96
CA GLY A 146 -2.70 14.54 -8.46
C GLY A 146 -3.02 13.13 -8.97
N PRO A 147 -3.01 12.89 -10.30
CA PRO A 147 -3.25 11.57 -10.88
C PRO A 147 -2.32 10.46 -10.37
N CYS A 148 -1.06 10.78 -10.01
CA CYS A 148 -0.15 9.78 -9.45
C CYS A 148 -0.65 9.26 -8.09
N ILE A 149 -1.18 10.15 -7.24
CA ILE A 149 -1.71 9.81 -5.91
C ILE A 149 -3.01 9.02 -6.06
N GLU A 150 -3.94 9.51 -6.90
CA GLU A 150 -5.25 8.88 -7.11
C GLU A 150 -5.10 7.45 -7.63
N LYS A 151 -4.17 7.24 -8.56
CA LYS A 151 -3.85 5.91 -9.07
C LYS A 151 -3.31 5.00 -7.95
N ALA A 152 -2.35 5.48 -7.16
CA ALA A 152 -1.77 4.70 -6.08
C ALA A 152 -2.81 4.31 -5.01
N GLU A 153 -3.67 5.25 -4.60
CA GLU A 153 -4.70 4.97 -3.61
C GLU A 153 -5.79 4.02 -4.15
N SER A 154 -6.21 4.17 -5.41
CA SER A 154 -7.27 3.35 -6.00
C SER A 154 -6.87 1.88 -6.13
N GLU A 155 -5.66 1.59 -6.61
CA GLU A 155 -5.13 0.22 -6.75
C GLU A 155 -5.08 -0.55 -5.42
N VAL A 156 -4.69 0.13 -4.35
CA VAL A 156 -4.63 -0.48 -3.00
C VAL A 156 -6.02 -0.65 -2.40
N MET A 157 -6.95 0.27 -2.69
CA MET A 157 -8.31 0.23 -2.15
C MET A 157 -9.12 -0.96 -2.67
N ASP A 158 -8.95 -1.35 -3.94
CA ASP A 158 -9.65 -2.49 -4.51
C ASP A 158 -9.26 -3.82 -3.85
N LYS A 159 -7.94 -4.06 -3.69
CA LYS A 159 -7.44 -5.26 -2.99
C LYS A 159 -7.86 -5.28 -1.53
N ARG A 160 -7.87 -4.11 -0.87
CA ARG A 160 -8.36 -3.98 0.50
C ARG A 160 -9.85 -4.33 0.62
N ASN A 161 -10.66 -3.95 -0.37
CA ASN A 161 -12.08 -4.24 -0.37
C ASN A 161 -12.34 -5.75 -0.51
N ALA A 162 -11.55 -6.47 -1.31
CA ALA A 162 -11.61 -7.93 -1.39
C ALA A 162 -11.38 -8.59 -0.02
N VAL A 163 -10.32 -8.21 0.70
CA VAL A 163 -10.05 -8.69 2.07
C VAL A 163 -11.24 -8.43 3.01
N ARG A 164 -11.80 -7.21 2.97
CA ARG A 164 -12.97 -6.85 3.79
C ARG A 164 -14.20 -7.69 3.49
N GLN A 165 -14.44 -8.03 2.22
CA GLN A 165 -15.57 -8.87 1.83
C GLN A 165 -15.43 -10.28 2.40
N ILE A 166 -14.24 -10.88 2.32
CA ILE A 166 -13.99 -12.21 2.88
C ILE A 166 -14.20 -12.20 4.40
N ILE A 167 -13.67 -11.20 5.11
CA ILE A 167 -13.90 -11.04 6.56
C ILE A 167 -15.39 -10.92 6.89
N LYS A 168 -16.17 -10.21 6.06
CA LYS A 168 -17.62 -10.06 6.25
C LYS A 168 -18.33 -11.40 6.14
N GLU A 169 -17.99 -12.22 5.15
CA GLU A 169 -18.57 -13.56 4.98
C GLU A 169 -18.16 -14.50 6.13
N THR A 170 -16.88 -14.52 6.50
CA THR A 170 -16.38 -15.28 7.65
C THR A 170 -17.12 -14.91 8.95
N ARG A 171 -17.41 -13.61 9.15
CA ARG A 171 -18.18 -13.14 10.32
C ARG A 171 -19.63 -13.63 10.29
N LYS A 172 -20.27 -13.74 9.12
CA LYS A 172 -21.63 -14.28 8.99
C LYS A 172 -21.66 -15.75 9.41
N TRP A 173 -20.72 -16.56 8.92
CA TRP A 173 -20.62 -17.98 9.30
C TRP A 173 -20.43 -18.17 10.81
N ARG A 174 -19.58 -17.35 11.45
CA ARG A 174 -19.44 -17.37 12.92
C ARG A 174 -20.75 -17.03 13.64
N LYS A 175 -21.47 -16.01 13.19
CA LYS A 175 -22.76 -15.64 13.79
C LYS A 175 -23.79 -16.76 13.59
N GLY A 176 -23.81 -17.38 12.41
CA GLY A 176 -24.65 -18.54 12.08
C GLY A 176 -24.39 -19.71 13.02
N PHE A 177 -23.12 -20.08 13.24
CA PHE A 177 -22.76 -21.11 14.20
C PHE A 177 -23.26 -20.80 15.62
N LYS A 178 -23.00 -19.58 16.12
CA LYS A 178 -23.44 -19.19 17.48
C LYS A 178 -24.97 -19.24 17.61
N TYR A 179 -25.69 -18.84 16.57
CA TYR A 179 -27.14 -18.92 16.52
C TYR A 179 -27.62 -20.37 16.56
N LEU A 180 -27.10 -21.24 15.69
CA LEU A 180 -27.49 -22.65 15.62
C LEU A 180 -27.14 -23.40 16.91
N HIS A 181 -25.99 -23.12 17.49
CA HIS A 181 -25.58 -23.68 18.78
C HIS A 181 -26.55 -23.28 19.91
N LYS A 182 -27.01 -22.02 19.93
CA LYS A 182 -28.03 -21.58 20.88
C LYS A 182 -29.37 -22.26 20.61
N LEU A 183 -29.81 -22.30 19.36
CA LEU A 183 -31.08 -22.91 18.95
C LEU A 183 -31.15 -24.41 19.30
N CYS A 184 -30.09 -25.18 19.01
CA CYS A 184 -30.04 -26.60 19.35
C CYS A 184 -30.05 -26.84 20.87
N LYS A 185 -29.47 -25.94 21.67
CA LYS A 185 -29.57 -25.99 23.14
C LYS A 185 -30.97 -25.66 23.65
N GLU A 186 -31.63 -24.67 23.06
CA GLU A 186 -33.01 -24.29 23.41
C GLU A 186 -34.00 -25.40 23.07
N ASN A 187 -33.80 -26.09 21.95
CA ASN A 187 -34.61 -27.24 21.55
C ASN A 187 -34.32 -28.51 22.37
N ASN A 188 -33.17 -28.58 23.05
CA ASN A 188 -32.74 -29.74 23.86
C ASN A 188 -32.23 -29.29 25.25
N PRO A 189 -33.07 -28.66 26.10
CA PRO A 189 -32.62 -27.92 27.29
C PRO A 189 -32.02 -28.78 28.42
N LYS A 190 -32.16 -30.10 28.34
CA LYS A 190 -31.59 -31.08 29.30
C LYS A 190 -30.83 -32.22 28.63
N ASP A 191 -30.75 -32.21 27.30
CA ASP A 191 -30.06 -33.24 26.53
C ASP A 191 -28.90 -32.61 25.76
N LYS A 192 -27.74 -32.56 26.41
CA LYS A 192 -26.52 -32.05 25.79
C LYS A 192 -26.12 -32.85 24.56
N LYS A 193 -26.33 -34.19 24.58
CA LYS A 193 -25.95 -35.06 23.46
C LYS A 193 -26.85 -34.82 22.26
N GLY A 194 -28.15 -34.68 22.49
CA GLY A 194 -29.13 -34.29 21.46
C GLY A 194 -28.86 -32.89 20.89
N ALA A 195 -28.47 -31.92 21.73
CA ALA A 195 -28.06 -30.59 21.28
C ALA A 195 -26.81 -30.64 20.38
N ASP A 196 -25.80 -31.42 20.76
CA ASP A 196 -24.56 -31.57 19.99
C ASP A 196 -24.84 -32.27 18.64
N THR A 197 -25.67 -33.32 18.62
CA THR A 197 -26.10 -33.99 17.38
C THR A 197 -26.88 -33.05 16.47
N CYS A 198 -27.86 -32.30 16.99
CA CYS A 198 -28.59 -31.28 16.25
C CYS A 198 -27.64 -30.28 15.58
N LEU A 199 -26.63 -29.79 16.31
CA LEU A 199 -25.68 -28.82 15.77
C LEU A 199 -24.81 -29.45 14.67
N VAL A 200 -24.33 -30.68 14.87
CA VAL A 200 -23.53 -31.41 13.87
C VAL A 200 -24.32 -31.61 12.58
N ASP A 201 -25.60 -31.98 12.67
CA ASP A 201 -26.45 -32.19 11.48
C ASP A 201 -26.56 -30.91 10.64
N TYR A 202 -26.77 -29.76 11.28
CA TYR A 202 -26.75 -28.46 10.58
C TYR A 202 -25.38 -28.16 9.96
N MET A 203 -24.29 -28.35 10.71
CA MET A 203 -22.94 -28.03 10.25
C MET A 203 -22.48 -28.90 9.08
N GLN A 204 -22.83 -30.19 9.10
CA GLN A 204 -22.54 -31.12 8.02
C GLN A 204 -23.36 -30.80 6.78
N LYS A 205 -24.66 -30.50 6.95
CA LYS A 205 -25.54 -30.09 5.84
C LYS A 205 -25.02 -28.85 5.12
N ASP A 206 -24.48 -27.90 5.87
CA ASP A 206 -23.95 -26.64 5.32
C ASP A 206 -22.46 -26.74 4.89
N ASN A 207 -21.85 -27.92 4.95
CA ASN A 207 -20.42 -28.13 4.66
C ASN A 207 -19.52 -27.13 5.41
N TYR A 208 -19.82 -26.90 6.69
CA TYR A 208 -19.21 -25.84 7.48
C TYR A 208 -17.67 -25.89 7.49
N ASP A 209 -17.09 -27.08 7.69
CA ASP A 209 -15.63 -27.25 7.73
C ASP A 209 -14.96 -26.82 6.43
N ASN A 210 -15.48 -27.28 5.29
CA ASN A 210 -14.93 -26.97 3.98
C ASN A 210 -15.09 -25.48 3.65
N THR A 211 -16.25 -24.91 3.99
CA THR A 211 -16.51 -23.49 3.75
C THR A 211 -15.59 -22.59 4.58
N ILE A 212 -15.44 -22.86 5.88
CA ILE A 212 -14.55 -22.09 6.74
C ILE A 212 -13.09 -22.25 6.31
N ALA A 213 -12.64 -23.47 6.01
CA ALA A 213 -11.27 -23.71 5.53
C ALA A 213 -10.98 -22.91 4.25
N ARG A 214 -11.91 -22.95 3.28
CA ARG A 214 -11.80 -22.19 2.03
C ARG A 214 -11.82 -20.68 2.26
N LEU A 215 -12.65 -20.18 3.17
CA LEU A 215 -12.68 -18.75 3.50
C LEU A 215 -11.38 -18.27 4.13
N LEU A 216 -10.76 -19.08 5.00
CA LEU A 216 -9.47 -18.78 5.60
C LEU A 216 -8.34 -18.79 4.56
N GLU A 217 -8.34 -19.78 3.66
CA GLU A 217 -7.40 -19.84 2.54
C GLU A 217 -7.54 -18.63 1.61
N MET A 218 -8.77 -18.30 1.20
CA MET A 218 -9.05 -17.11 0.39
C MET A 218 -8.61 -15.83 1.09
N LEU A 219 -8.76 -15.75 2.42
CA LEU A 219 -8.32 -14.60 3.20
C LEU A 219 -6.79 -14.46 3.11
N GLN A 220 -6.06 -15.55 3.32
CA GLN A 220 -4.60 -15.57 3.24
C GLN A 220 -4.09 -15.16 1.85
N ILE A 221 -4.72 -15.67 0.79
CA ILE A 221 -4.39 -15.28 -0.60
C ILE A 221 -4.66 -13.79 -0.80
N ALA A 222 -5.86 -13.31 -0.44
CA ALA A 222 -6.23 -11.92 -0.61
C ALA A 222 -5.33 -10.95 0.18
N GLN A 223 -4.81 -11.37 1.33
CA GLN A 223 -3.83 -10.60 2.09
C GLN A 223 -2.48 -10.54 1.41
N THR A 224 -2.02 -11.66 0.87
CA THR A 224 -0.75 -11.73 0.13
C THR A 224 -0.82 -10.82 -1.09
N ASP A 225 -1.93 -10.89 -1.83
CA ASP A 225 -2.22 -10.00 -2.96
C ASP A 225 -2.26 -8.52 -2.54
N PHE A 226 -2.88 -8.22 -1.40
CA PHE A 226 -2.94 -6.86 -0.87
C PHE A 226 -1.55 -6.31 -0.53
N SER A 227 -0.70 -7.09 0.14
CA SER A 227 0.67 -6.69 0.48
C SER A 227 1.54 -6.54 -0.77
N SER A 228 1.41 -7.44 -1.75
CA SER A 228 2.13 -7.34 -3.03
C SER A 228 1.72 -6.08 -3.80
N GLN A 229 0.41 -5.86 -3.95
CA GLN A 229 -0.10 -4.67 -4.63
C GLN A 229 0.30 -3.38 -3.92
N PHE A 230 0.39 -3.38 -2.59
CA PHE A 230 0.85 -2.24 -1.82
C PHE A 230 2.27 -1.81 -2.24
N GLU A 231 3.22 -2.73 -2.30
CA GLU A 231 4.60 -2.39 -2.69
C GLU A 231 4.69 -1.99 -4.16
N THR A 232 3.99 -2.70 -5.05
CA THR A 232 3.94 -2.33 -6.48
C THR A 232 3.34 -0.94 -6.68
N SER A 233 2.30 -0.60 -5.94
CA SER A 233 1.62 0.69 -6.03
C SER A 233 2.54 1.83 -5.59
N ILE A 234 3.35 1.62 -4.54
CA ILE A 234 4.36 2.62 -4.16
C ILE A 234 5.44 2.76 -5.23
N GLY A 235 5.96 1.65 -5.78
CA GLY A 235 6.95 1.72 -6.86
C GLY A 235 6.42 2.51 -8.06
N SER A 236 5.21 2.20 -8.51
CA SER A 236 4.57 2.93 -9.62
C SER A 236 4.31 4.41 -9.29
N PHE A 237 3.99 4.71 -8.04
CA PHE A 237 3.83 6.10 -7.57
C PHE A 237 5.15 6.88 -7.62
N GLU A 238 6.24 6.30 -7.12
CA GLU A 238 7.57 6.93 -7.15
C GLU A 238 8.03 7.16 -8.61
N GLU A 239 7.84 6.18 -9.49
CA GLU A 239 8.12 6.31 -10.92
C GLU A 239 7.27 7.40 -11.59
N CYS A 240 5.98 7.48 -11.24
CA CYS A 240 5.07 8.51 -11.76
C CYS A 240 5.57 9.91 -11.36
N LEU A 241 5.91 10.11 -10.09
CA LEU A 241 6.46 11.38 -9.60
C LEU A 241 7.79 11.74 -10.26
N ASP A 242 8.65 10.76 -10.53
CA ASP A 242 9.91 11.00 -11.24
C ASP A 242 9.68 11.45 -12.68
N GLY A 243 8.67 10.89 -13.35
CA GLY A 243 8.23 11.36 -14.67
C GLY A 243 7.72 12.80 -14.64
N VAL A 244 6.81 13.12 -13.71
CA VAL A 244 6.26 14.47 -13.53
C VAL A 244 7.37 15.48 -13.22
N PHE A 245 8.28 15.13 -12.31
CA PHE A 245 9.40 15.99 -11.95
C PHE A 245 10.39 16.17 -13.10
N SER A 246 10.68 15.12 -13.87
CA SER A 246 11.53 15.21 -15.06
C SER A 246 10.96 16.17 -16.11
N ASN A 247 9.64 16.09 -16.36
CA ASN A 247 8.94 17.01 -17.26
C ASN A 247 9.04 18.47 -16.79
N PHE A 248 8.88 18.69 -15.48
CA PHE A 248 9.08 20.01 -14.88
C PHE A 248 10.51 20.52 -15.10
N LEU A 249 11.54 19.71 -14.85
CA LEU A 249 12.93 20.11 -15.06
C LEU A 249 13.23 20.45 -16.53
N GLU A 250 12.66 19.71 -17.48
CA GLU A 250 12.77 20.07 -18.90
C GLU A 250 12.14 21.42 -19.20
N GLY A 251 10.97 21.70 -18.65
CA GLY A 251 10.33 23.00 -18.83
C GLY A 251 11.11 24.13 -18.15
N VAL A 252 11.70 23.91 -16.97
CA VAL A 252 12.63 24.86 -16.33
C VAL A 252 13.79 25.18 -17.28
N ARG A 253 14.42 24.16 -17.91
CA ARG A 253 15.50 24.38 -18.88
C ARG A 253 15.04 25.24 -20.06
N ARG A 254 13.87 24.95 -20.65
CA ARG A 254 13.32 25.72 -21.79
C ARG A 254 13.04 27.18 -21.43
N VAL A 255 12.51 27.45 -20.23
CA VAL A 255 12.27 28.81 -19.74
C VAL A 255 13.60 29.52 -19.48
N THR A 256 14.55 28.85 -18.84
CA THR A 256 15.89 29.38 -18.55
C THR A 256 16.63 29.74 -19.84
N ASP A 257 16.60 28.90 -20.86
CA ASP A 257 17.18 29.20 -22.19
C ASP A 257 16.53 30.43 -22.82
N SER A 258 15.21 30.56 -22.67
CA SER A 258 14.45 31.72 -23.17
C SER A 258 14.79 33.01 -22.42
N LEU A 259 14.99 32.92 -21.10
CA LEU A 259 15.46 34.02 -20.27
C LEU A 259 16.86 34.46 -20.68
N HIS A 260 17.76 33.50 -20.88
CA HIS A 260 19.13 33.76 -21.27
C HIS A 260 19.22 34.42 -22.67
N LYS A 261 18.35 34.02 -23.60
CA LYS A 261 18.18 34.68 -24.91
C LYS A 261 17.64 36.10 -24.78
N CYS A 262 16.67 36.33 -23.90
CA CYS A 262 16.15 37.66 -23.61
C CYS A 262 17.25 38.58 -23.06
N TYR A 263 17.99 38.09 -22.07
CA TYR A 263 19.08 38.82 -21.43
C TYR A 263 20.21 39.16 -22.42
N LYS A 264 20.58 38.23 -23.31
CA LYS A 264 21.62 38.44 -24.33
C LYS A 264 21.16 39.28 -25.53
N LYS A 265 19.86 39.58 -25.67
CA LYS A 265 19.36 40.40 -26.78
C LYS A 265 19.98 41.80 -26.69
N LYS A 266 20.70 42.20 -27.75
CA LYS A 266 21.17 43.58 -27.92
C LYS A 266 19.97 44.47 -28.25
N ILE A 267 19.85 45.60 -27.56
CA ILE A 267 18.86 46.62 -27.90
C ILE A 267 19.48 47.44 -29.05
N SER A 268 18.96 47.28 -30.27
CA SER A 268 19.29 48.17 -31.39
C SER A 268 18.38 49.39 -31.33
N VAL A 269 18.96 50.55 -31.07
CA VAL A 269 18.25 51.83 -31.14
C VAL A 269 18.34 52.30 -32.59
N VAL A 270 17.22 52.29 -33.31
CA VAL A 270 17.16 52.89 -34.65
C VAL A 270 17.04 54.40 -34.45
N ASN A 271 18.08 55.13 -34.82
CA ASN A 271 18.05 56.59 -34.78
C ASN A 271 17.16 57.12 -35.92
N ALA A 272 16.57 58.30 -35.76
CA ALA A 272 15.60 58.90 -36.70
C ALA A 272 16.13 59.10 -38.13
N ASN A 273 17.42 58.86 -38.37
CA ASN A 273 18.11 59.01 -39.65
C ASN A 273 18.34 57.69 -40.41
N SER A 274 17.71 56.56 -40.00
CA SER A 274 17.79 55.25 -40.68
C SER A 274 19.19 54.61 -40.79
N GLU A 275 20.14 55.01 -39.93
CA GLU A 275 21.42 54.32 -39.80
C GLU A 275 21.36 53.29 -38.65
N GLU A 276 21.64 52.01 -38.95
CA GLU A 276 21.77 50.95 -37.95
C GLU A 276 23.03 51.15 -37.09
N THR A 277 22.92 51.88 -35.99
CA THR A 277 23.99 51.96 -34.99
C THR A 277 23.82 50.84 -33.96
N LYS A 278 24.76 49.89 -33.94
CA LYS A 278 24.79 48.79 -32.96
C LYS A 278 25.28 49.30 -31.60
N CYS A 279 24.40 49.91 -30.81
CA CYS A 279 24.74 50.31 -29.44
C CYS A 279 24.79 49.08 -28.51
N VAL A 280 25.88 48.96 -27.73
CA VAL A 280 25.95 48.02 -26.61
C VAL A 280 25.44 48.76 -25.37
N VAL A 281 24.17 48.54 -25.02
CA VAL A 281 23.57 49.11 -23.81
C VAL A 281 24.03 48.30 -22.60
N THR A 282 25.01 48.81 -21.86
CA THR A 282 25.45 48.25 -20.57
C THR A 282 24.73 48.87 -19.38
N ASP A 283 24.10 50.04 -19.54
CA ASP A 283 23.43 50.78 -18.48
C ASP A 283 22.48 51.82 -19.12
N LEU A 284 21.19 51.83 -18.75
CA LEU A 284 20.19 52.78 -19.29
C LEU A 284 20.53 54.24 -18.96
N SER A 285 21.41 54.46 -17.98
CA SER A 285 21.86 55.80 -17.56
C SER A 285 23.15 56.29 -18.25
N LYS A 286 23.80 55.46 -19.08
CA LYS A 286 25.09 55.78 -19.74
C LYS A 286 25.12 55.35 -21.20
N LEU A 287 24.24 55.92 -22.02
CA LEU A 287 24.36 55.85 -23.47
C LEU A 287 25.57 56.68 -23.94
N LYS A 288 26.69 56.01 -24.22
CA LYS A 288 27.73 56.55 -25.12
C LYS A 288 27.64 55.81 -26.44
N CYS A 289 27.22 56.51 -27.48
CA CYS A 289 27.28 56.05 -28.86
C CYS A 289 28.65 56.43 -29.44
N THR A 290 29.32 55.47 -30.07
CA THR A 290 30.43 55.68 -31.01
C THR A 290 29.98 55.24 -32.38
#